data_AF-A0A1H2LEU9-F1
#
_entry.id   AF-A0A1H2LEU9-F1
#
_cell.length_a   1.000
_cell.length_b   1.000
_cell.length_c   1.000
_cell.angle_alpha   90.00
_cell.angle_beta   90.00
_cell.angle_gamma   90.00
#
_symmetry.space_group_name_H-M   'P 1'
#
loop_
_entity.id
_entity.type
_entity.pdbx_description
1 polymer ?
#
loop_
_entity_poly.entity_id
_entity_poly.type
_entity_poly.pdbx_seq_one_letter_code
_entity_poly.pdbx_strand_id
1 'polypeptide(L)'
;MSEKDIIKSISTNLSEKRNSAALNNYEVLYNNIKYVSKLLDIFVNKIVILEKEIEKEIESADNVSDEFKNQHNSKFYFLDIIPRILLNDIEILKKFSEISKVDDMAEIENNNVHLLKKQFIDYNELVTVTRQTLDSLVSDAYQMILLDVKELNFHVLTSLKSFELYATKSIRQSLFNEEITQALAEFDKLNYKQRVKGHESDITKCSKNTFGQKLDFIFDELGLSSEQDFIKDLKNLFKFSSEFTHIGYISTLFSSSEQLDIVFGSVLGPYLLSTENFNELKYEIIETLVIFFAKIYMSAISKMLEQIFCVKSSKRMTATIENYVKELIEHVKTRNNKYAFVIKEGLIKSKQTIELPCMCGRINHWNPPHNLSDLYCKSCESKFKLIELKGDPGYVMSSSGPIKVIGSNVPDLNDMPFEDRKELFEN
;
A
#
# COMPACT_ATOMS: atom_id res chain seq x y z
N MET A 1 32.65 17.55 4.98
CA MET A 1 31.81 18.14 6.06
C MET A 1 32.34 17.60 7.38
N SER A 2 32.66 18.47 8.35
CA SER A 2 33.03 18.05 9.70
C SER A 2 31.80 17.78 10.57
N GLU A 3 31.97 17.10 11.71
CA GLU A 3 30.91 16.92 12.72
C GLU A 3 30.27 18.24 13.14
N LYS A 4 31.09 19.29 13.28
CA LYS A 4 30.65 20.65 13.60
C LYS A 4 29.82 21.28 12.46
N ASP A 5 30.17 21.02 11.21
CA ASP A 5 29.40 21.49 10.06
C ASP A 5 28.05 20.78 9.95
N ILE A 6 27.99 19.49 10.30
CA ILE A 6 26.76 18.70 10.34
C ILE A 6 25.80 19.28 11.38
N ILE A 7 26.24 19.43 12.64
CA ILE A 7 25.34 19.92 13.71
C ILE A 7 24.92 21.38 13.50
N LYS A 8 25.81 22.22 12.95
CA LYS A 8 25.46 23.59 12.55
C LYS A 8 24.37 23.58 11.47
N SER A 9 24.51 22.73 10.45
CA SER A 9 23.51 22.61 9.38
C SER A 9 22.16 22.13 9.92
N ILE A 10 22.15 21.13 10.80
CA ILE A 10 20.95 20.64 11.49
C ILE A 10 20.29 21.77 12.28
N SER A 11 21.06 22.47 13.12
CA SER A 11 20.53 23.57 13.94
C SER A 11 19.93 24.69 13.10
N THR A 12 20.62 25.14 12.05
CA THR A 12 20.12 26.21 11.18
C THR A 12 18.81 25.82 10.51
N ASN A 13 18.69 24.61 9.95
CA ASN A 13 17.48 24.23 9.23
C ASN A 13 16.31 23.81 10.14
N LEU A 14 16.56 23.46 11.41
CA LEU A 14 15.49 23.30 12.42
C LEU A 14 14.90 24.63 12.87
N SER A 15 15.68 25.71 12.81
CA SER A 15 15.26 27.06 13.22
C SER A 15 14.76 27.93 12.06
N GLU A 16 15.21 27.65 10.83
CA GLU A 16 14.85 28.39 9.61
C GLU A 16 14.24 27.43 8.58
N LYS A 17 12.92 27.21 8.62
CA LYS A 17 12.25 26.45 7.55
C LYS A 17 12.29 27.28 6.26
N ARG A 18 13.15 26.90 5.31
CA ARG A 18 13.35 27.60 4.03
C ARG A 18 12.33 27.15 2.99
N ASN A 19 11.96 28.08 2.11
CA ASN A 19 11.18 27.95 0.87
C ASN A 19 10.52 26.59 0.63
N SER A 20 9.21 26.54 0.86
CA SER A 20 8.39 25.38 0.53
C SER A 20 8.04 25.37 -0.96
N ALA A 21 8.12 24.19 -1.58
CA ALA A 21 7.58 23.94 -2.91
C ALA A 21 6.16 23.40 -2.78
N ALA A 22 5.31 23.66 -3.78
CA ALA A 22 3.96 23.13 -3.88
C ALA A 22 3.86 22.24 -5.13
N LEU A 23 2.93 21.29 -5.11
CA LEU A 23 2.60 20.51 -6.29
C LEU A 23 1.99 21.38 -7.38
N ASN A 24 2.12 20.89 -8.60
CA ASN A 24 1.47 21.51 -9.75
C ASN A 24 -0.06 21.28 -9.76
N ASN A 25 -0.59 20.25 -9.07
CA ASN A 25 -2.02 19.93 -9.08
C ASN A 25 -2.53 19.10 -7.87
N TYR A 26 -3.09 19.77 -6.86
CA TYR A 26 -3.70 19.11 -5.69
C TYR A 26 -4.96 18.27 -5.99
N GLU A 27 -5.75 18.62 -7.02
CA GLU A 27 -6.96 17.86 -7.40
C GLU A 27 -6.61 16.41 -7.78
N VAL A 28 -5.47 16.22 -8.44
CA VAL A 28 -5.05 14.88 -8.82
C VAL A 28 -4.57 14.10 -7.61
N LEU A 29 -3.78 14.70 -6.72
CA LEU A 29 -3.38 14.05 -5.47
C LEU A 29 -4.59 13.67 -4.59
N TYR A 30 -5.63 14.48 -4.58
CA TYR A 30 -6.89 14.17 -3.90
C TYR A 30 -7.57 12.92 -4.48
N ASN A 31 -7.74 12.89 -5.81
CA ASN A 31 -8.35 11.77 -6.51
C ASN A 31 -7.49 10.50 -6.45
N ASN A 32 -6.18 10.66 -6.65
CA ASN A 32 -5.07 10.08 -5.91
C ASN A 32 -5.46 9.14 -4.77
N ILE A 33 -5.45 9.74 -3.59
CA ILE A 33 -5.74 9.11 -2.31
C ILE A 33 -7.11 8.44 -2.36
N LYS A 34 -8.16 9.15 -2.77
CA LYS A 34 -9.55 8.62 -2.77
C LYS A 34 -9.67 7.25 -3.43
N TYR A 35 -9.00 7.04 -4.57
CA TYR A 35 -9.03 5.76 -5.26
C TYR A 35 -8.17 4.69 -4.56
N VAL A 36 -6.95 5.00 -4.10
CA VAL A 36 -6.15 3.99 -3.40
C VAL A 36 -6.77 3.59 -2.06
N SER A 37 -7.41 4.52 -1.34
CA SER A 37 -8.20 4.22 -0.13
C SER A 37 -9.38 3.31 -0.46
N LYS A 38 -10.06 3.51 -1.60
CA LYS A 38 -11.12 2.60 -2.05
C LYS A 38 -10.58 1.20 -2.39
N LEU A 39 -9.40 1.10 -3.00
CA LEU A 39 -8.76 -0.19 -3.24
C LEU A 39 -8.41 -0.90 -1.92
N LEU A 40 -7.95 -0.13 -0.92
CA LEU A 40 -7.72 -0.64 0.42
C LEU A 40 -9.01 -1.19 1.03
N ASP A 41 -10.13 -0.47 0.97
CA ASP A 41 -11.42 -0.97 1.45
C ASP A 41 -11.87 -2.25 0.72
N ILE A 42 -11.66 -2.32 -0.60
CA ILE A 42 -11.93 -3.52 -1.40
C ILE A 42 -11.06 -4.68 -0.90
N PHE A 43 -9.77 -4.44 -0.65
CA PHE A 43 -8.86 -5.43 -0.12
C PHE A 43 -9.30 -5.93 1.27
N VAL A 44 -9.64 -5.04 2.20
CA VAL A 44 -10.13 -5.43 3.54
C VAL A 44 -11.38 -6.29 3.43
N ASN A 45 -12.33 -5.93 2.58
CA ASN A 45 -13.53 -6.74 2.35
C ASN A 45 -13.20 -8.12 1.77
N LYS A 46 -12.22 -8.22 0.87
CA LYS A 46 -11.75 -9.50 0.33
C LYS A 46 -11.15 -10.38 1.42
N ILE A 47 -10.35 -9.84 2.33
CA ILE A 47 -9.81 -10.58 3.49
C ILE A 47 -10.93 -11.06 4.41
N VAL A 48 -11.94 -10.22 4.69
CA VAL A 48 -13.11 -10.62 5.51
C VAL A 48 -13.88 -11.78 4.89
N ILE A 49 -14.06 -11.78 3.56
CA ILE A 49 -14.72 -12.88 2.86
C ILE A 49 -13.86 -14.16 2.96
N LEU A 50 -12.56 -14.01 2.76
CA LEU A 50 -11.60 -15.11 2.77
C LEU A 50 -11.50 -15.76 4.16
N GLU A 51 -11.45 -14.96 5.23
CA GLU A 51 -11.41 -15.42 6.61
C GLU A 51 -12.64 -16.28 6.96
N LYS A 52 -13.84 -15.83 6.58
CA LYS A 52 -15.07 -16.61 6.75
C LYS A 52 -15.09 -17.91 5.96
N GLU A 53 -14.50 -17.89 4.76
CA GLU A 53 -14.37 -19.11 3.95
C GLU A 53 -13.38 -20.10 4.61
N ILE A 54 -12.28 -19.60 5.17
CA ILE A 54 -11.30 -20.41 5.91
C ILE A 54 -11.95 -21.04 7.14
N GLU A 55 -12.64 -20.25 7.97
CA GLU A 55 -13.33 -20.74 9.18
C GLU A 55 -14.30 -21.87 8.82
N LYS A 56 -15.10 -21.70 7.76
CA LYS A 56 -16.03 -22.72 7.28
C LYS A 56 -15.34 -23.98 6.74
N GLU A 57 -14.24 -23.84 6.00
CA GLU A 57 -13.53 -25.00 5.46
C GLU A 57 -12.83 -25.82 6.56
N ILE A 58 -12.37 -25.17 7.64
CA ILE A 58 -11.75 -25.82 8.81
C ILE A 58 -12.73 -26.75 9.54
N GLU A 59 -14.02 -26.41 9.60
CA GLU A 59 -15.05 -27.24 10.25
C GLU A 59 -15.21 -28.64 9.61
N SER A 60 -14.80 -28.80 8.35
CA SER A 60 -14.88 -30.07 7.64
C SER A 60 -13.55 -30.81 7.68
N ALA A 61 -13.49 -31.90 8.45
CA ALA A 61 -12.29 -32.75 8.55
C ALA A 61 -11.80 -33.28 7.18
N ASP A 62 -12.69 -33.45 6.19
CA ASP A 62 -12.33 -33.91 4.84
C ASP A 62 -11.55 -32.86 4.04
N ASN A 63 -11.68 -31.59 4.39
CA ASN A 63 -11.02 -30.48 3.70
C ASN A 63 -9.62 -30.20 4.23
N VAL A 64 -9.29 -30.69 5.43
CA VAL A 64 -8.03 -30.43 6.13
C VAL A 64 -6.99 -31.52 5.80
N SER A 65 -5.70 -31.13 5.78
CA SER A 65 -4.56 -32.04 5.59
C SER A 65 -4.34 -32.95 6.81
N ASP A 66 -3.81 -34.15 6.60
CA ASP A 66 -3.73 -35.18 7.67
C ASP A 66 -2.93 -34.75 8.91
N GLU A 67 -1.89 -33.92 8.73
CA GLU A 67 -1.08 -33.39 9.84
C GLU A 67 -1.88 -32.51 10.82
N PHE A 68 -3.00 -31.94 10.36
CA PHE A 68 -3.83 -31.01 11.13
C PHE A 68 -5.10 -31.68 11.68
N LYS A 69 -5.38 -32.95 11.35
CA LYS A 69 -6.59 -33.66 11.81
C LYS A 69 -6.49 -34.21 13.23
N ASN A 70 -5.28 -34.54 13.68
CA ASN A 70 -5.06 -35.29 14.91
C ASN A 70 -4.68 -34.36 16.07
N GLN A 71 -5.50 -34.32 17.13
CA GLN A 71 -5.26 -33.55 18.35
C GLN A 71 -3.94 -33.89 19.08
N HIS A 72 -3.35 -35.05 18.81
CA HIS A 72 -2.02 -35.41 19.33
C HIS A 72 -0.86 -34.76 18.55
N ASN A 73 -1.13 -34.21 17.36
CA ASN A 73 -0.18 -33.40 16.61
C ASN A 73 -0.35 -31.94 17.02
N SER A 74 0.75 -31.29 17.42
CA SER A 74 0.72 -29.88 17.82
C SER A 74 0.28 -28.95 16.69
N LYS A 75 0.37 -29.37 15.42
CA LYS A 75 -0.17 -28.62 14.27
C LYS A 75 -1.70 -28.51 14.27
N PHE A 76 -2.42 -29.43 14.92
CA PHE A 76 -3.88 -29.38 15.04
C PHE A 76 -4.39 -28.02 15.53
N TYR A 77 -3.70 -27.42 16.51
CA TYR A 77 -4.12 -26.18 17.13
C TYR A 77 -4.04 -24.96 16.21
N PHE A 78 -3.33 -25.03 15.07
CA PHE A 78 -3.34 -23.94 14.09
C PHE A 78 -4.73 -23.73 13.46
N LEU A 79 -5.59 -24.75 13.45
CA LEU A 79 -6.97 -24.63 12.95
C LEU A 79 -7.77 -23.59 13.75
N ASP A 80 -7.55 -23.52 15.06
CA ASP A 80 -8.24 -22.53 15.92
C ASP A 80 -7.51 -21.18 15.94
N ILE A 81 -6.19 -21.18 15.76
CA ILE A 81 -5.35 -19.98 15.88
C ILE A 81 -5.43 -19.11 14.63
N ILE A 82 -5.38 -19.70 13.44
CA ILE A 82 -5.29 -18.96 12.18
C ILE A 82 -6.48 -18.01 11.94
N PRO A 83 -7.75 -18.43 12.12
CA PRO A 83 -8.88 -17.50 12.00
C PRO A 83 -8.74 -16.30 12.95
N ARG A 84 -8.22 -16.52 14.17
CA ARG A 84 -8.02 -15.44 15.16
C ARG A 84 -6.91 -14.46 14.76
N ILE A 85 -5.83 -14.95 14.15
CA ILE A 85 -4.78 -14.09 13.57
C ILE A 85 -5.39 -13.23 12.45
N LEU A 86 -6.12 -13.85 11.52
CA LEU A 86 -6.76 -13.12 10.41
C LEU A 86 -7.77 -12.06 10.90
N LEU A 87 -8.55 -12.36 11.93
CA LEU A 87 -9.47 -11.40 12.55
C LEU A 87 -8.73 -10.21 13.17
N ASN A 88 -7.61 -10.46 13.86
CA ASN A 88 -6.76 -9.39 14.39
C ASN A 88 -6.21 -8.52 13.24
N ASP A 89 -5.74 -9.15 12.17
CA ASP A 89 -5.18 -8.47 10.99
C ASP A 89 -6.23 -7.61 10.29
N ILE A 90 -7.48 -8.09 10.20
CA ILE A 90 -8.62 -7.31 9.70
C ILE A 90 -8.83 -6.04 10.52
N GLU A 91 -8.76 -6.10 11.86
CA GLU A 91 -8.93 -4.92 12.71
C GLU A 91 -7.78 -3.91 12.55
N ILE A 92 -6.55 -4.39 12.40
CA ILE A 92 -5.38 -3.55 12.09
C ILE A 92 -5.54 -2.86 10.73
N LEU A 93 -6.01 -3.61 9.72
CA LEU A 93 -6.26 -3.08 8.38
C LEU A 93 -7.40 -2.05 8.36
N LYS A 94 -8.49 -2.28 9.11
CA LYS A 94 -9.59 -1.30 9.26
C LYS A 94 -9.09 0.00 9.88
N LYS A 95 -8.25 -0.09 10.92
CA LYS A 95 -7.62 1.09 11.54
C LYS A 95 -6.76 1.86 10.53
N PHE A 96 -5.97 1.15 9.73
CA PHE A 96 -5.18 1.78 8.67
C PHE A 96 -6.07 2.42 7.59
N SER A 97 -7.17 1.77 7.20
CA SER A 97 -8.11 2.31 6.21
C SER A 97 -8.75 3.62 6.68
N GLU A 98 -9.14 3.70 7.95
CA GLU A 98 -9.74 4.91 8.52
C GLU A 98 -8.81 6.13 8.40
N ILE A 99 -7.54 5.97 8.77
CA ILE A 99 -6.52 7.04 8.69
C ILE A 99 -6.10 7.33 7.25
N SER A 100 -6.27 6.37 6.35
CA SER A 100 -5.94 6.49 4.93
C SER A 100 -7.01 7.21 4.12
N LYS A 101 -8.14 7.61 4.72
CA LYS A 101 -9.18 8.34 4.01
C LYS A 101 -8.66 9.67 3.44
N VAL A 102 -9.23 10.05 2.30
CA VAL A 102 -9.00 11.37 1.73
C VAL A 102 -9.62 12.43 2.66
N ASP A 103 -9.03 13.62 2.71
CA ASP A 103 -9.61 14.71 3.50
C ASP A 103 -11.02 15.06 3.01
N ASP A 104 -11.89 15.47 3.92
CA ASP A 104 -13.19 16.00 3.53
C ASP A 104 -13.03 17.45 3.06
N MET A 105 -13.30 17.67 1.78
CA MET A 105 -13.25 18.99 1.15
C MET A 105 -14.65 19.61 1.03
N ALA A 106 -15.71 18.93 1.47
CA ALA A 106 -17.05 19.47 1.46
C ALA A 106 -17.12 20.73 2.34
N GLU A 107 -17.70 21.80 1.79
CA GLU A 107 -17.91 23.07 2.50
C GLU A 107 -16.63 23.79 2.96
N ILE A 108 -15.45 23.43 2.43
CA ILE A 108 -14.22 24.16 2.68
C ILE A 108 -14.16 25.43 1.81
N GLU A 109 -14.03 26.57 2.48
CA GLU A 109 -13.93 27.92 1.95
C GLU A 109 -12.75 28.68 2.62
N ASN A 110 -12.43 29.88 2.13
CA ASN A 110 -11.30 30.66 2.64
C ASN A 110 -11.39 30.99 4.14
N ASN A 111 -12.60 31.07 4.70
CA ASN A 111 -12.84 31.38 6.11
C ASN A 111 -12.60 30.18 7.05
N ASN A 112 -12.66 28.94 6.56
CA ASN A 112 -12.54 27.72 7.36
C ASN A 112 -11.43 26.76 6.86
N VAL A 113 -10.66 27.13 5.84
CA VAL A 113 -9.52 26.34 5.31
C VAL A 113 -8.48 25.93 6.38
N HIS A 114 -8.41 26.66 7.48
CA HIS A 114 -7.55 26.33 8.62
C HIS A 114 -7.89 24.98 9.28
N LEU A 115 -9.11 24.45 9.08
CA LEU A 115 -9.53 23.13 9.54
C LEU A 115 -8.79 21.98 8.83
N LEU A 116 -8.24 22.23 7.63
CA LEU A 116 -7.45 21.23 6.88
C LEU A 116 -5.98 21.16 7.33
N LYS A 117 -5.55 22.03 8.26
CA LYS A 117 -4.15 22.16 8.65
C LYS A 117 -3.62 20.85 9.23
N LYS A 118 -2.53 20.37 8.67
CA LYS A 118 -1.85 19.15 9.14
C LYS A 118 -0.67 19.51 10.04
N GLN A 119 -0.63 18.88 11.20
CA GLN A 119 0.34 19.12 12.26
C GLN A 119 1.11 17.84 12.58
N PHE A 120 2.10 17.96 13.46
CA PHE A 120 2.88 16.82 13.93
C PHE A 120 2.01 15.60 14.32
N ILE A 121 0.87 15.82 14.98
CA ILE A 121 0.00 14.72 15.43
C ILE A 121 -0.56 13.92 14.25
N ASP A 122 -0.96 14.57 13.15
CA ASP A 122 -1.48 13.90 11.96
C ASP A 122 -0.41 13.02 11.30
N TYR A 123 0.79 13.58 11.11
CA TYR A 123 1.92 12.81 10.56
C TYR A 123 2.30 11.66 11.48
N ASN A 124 2.36 11.91 12.80
CA ASN A 124 2.71 10.91 13.80
C ASN A 124 1.69 9.76 13.83
N GLU A 125 0.40 10.06 13.74
CA GLU A 125 -0.65 9.05 13.67
C GLU A 125 -0.51 8.19 12.40
N LEU A 126 -0.40 8.82 11.23
CA LEU A 126 -0.24 8.14 9.95
C LEU A 126 0.97 7.18 9.98
N VAL A 127 2.15 7.66 10.38
CA VAL A 127 3.36 6.82 10.37
C VAL A 127 3.34 5.76 11.47
N THR A 128 2.76 6.04 12.63
CA THR A 128 2.64 5.06 13.72
C THR A 128 1.75 3.90 13.30
N VAL A 129 0.59 4.19 12.70
CA VAL A 129 -0.32 3.13 12.22
C VAL A 129 0.31 2.38 11.05
N THR A 130 0.96 3.08 10.12
CA THR A 130 1.74 2.44 9.04
C THR A 130 2.76 1.44 9.58
N ARG A 131 3.53 1.82 10.62
CA ARG A 131 4.49 0.92 11.26
C ARG A 131 3.79 -0.29 11.88
N GLN A 132 2.74 -0.06 12.66
CA GLN A 132 1.99 -1.12 13.33
C GLN A 132 1.43 -2.13 12.33
N THR A 133 0.86 -1.64 11.23
CA THR A 133 0.31 -2.46 10.14
C THR A 133 1.40 -3.28 9.45
N LEU A 134 2.54 -2.68 9.09
CA LEU A 134 3.66 -3.42 8.50
C LEU A 134 4.22 -4.47 9.44
N ASP A 135 4.50 -4.10 10.69
CA ASP A 135 5.14 -4.99 11.66
C ASP A 135 4.27 -6.21 11.97
N SER A 136 2.97 -5.99 12.21
CA SER A 136 2.01 -7.07 12.46
C SER A 136 1.92 -7.97 11.24
N LEU A 137 1.53 -7.44 10.08
CA LEU A 137 1.25 -8.27 8.91
C LEU A 137 2.49 -8.98 8.36
N VAL A 138 3.69 -8.42 8.51
CA VAL A 138 4.95 -9.14 8.19
C VAL A 138 5.21 -10.25 9.21
N SER A 139 4.97 -10.00 10.49
CA SER A 139 5.09 -11.04 11.52
C SER A 139 4.08 -12.16 11.30
N ASP A 140 2.84 -11.83 11.00
CA ASP A 140 1.74 -12.77 10.80
C ASP A 140 1.92 -13.54 9.49
N ALA A 141 2.31 -12.88 8.39
CA ALA A 141 2.69 -13.56 7.15
C ALA A 141 3.86 -14.54 7.35
N TYR A 142 4.87 -14.16 8.12
CA TYR A 142 5.99 -15.05 8.47
C TYR A 142 5.50 -16.29 9.24
N GLN A 143 4.60 -16.12 10.22
CA GLN A 143 4.03 -17.23 10.98
C GLN A 143 3.09 -18.11 10.11
N MET A 144 2.30 -17.50 9.24
CA MET A 144 1.41 -18.20 8.31
C MET A 144 2.19 -19.08 7.31
N ILE A 145 3.34 -18.62 6.82
CA ILE A 145 4.18 -19.41 5.93
C ILE A 145 4.84 -20.58 6.68
N LEU A 146 5.31 -20.36 7.91
CA LEU A 146 6.04 -21.38 8.67
C LEU A 146 5.16 -22.46 9.29
N LEU A 147 4.03 -22.08 9.91
CA LEU A 147 3.19 -22.96 10.73
C LEU A 147 4.01 -23.82 11.73
N ASP A 148 5.02 -23.19 12.34
CA ASP A 148 5.90 -23.83 13.32
C ASP A 148 5.49 -23.45 14.74
N VAL A 149 5.23 -24.46 15.57
CA VAL A 149 4.69 -24.30 16.93
C VAL A 149 5.67 -23.55 17.85
N LYS A 150 6.98 -23.80 17.73
CA LYS A 150 7.98 -23.14 18.58
C LYS A 150 8.17 -21.68 18.18
N GLU A 151 8.06 -21.36 16.89
CA GLU A 151 8.07 -19.97 16.38
C GLU A 151 6.85 -19.20 16.86
N LEU A 152 5.65 -19.80 16.78
CA LEU A 152 4.44 -19.16 17.29
C LEU A 152 4.51 -18.96 18.81
N ASN A 153 4.93 -19.98 19.56
CA ASN A 153 5.09 -19.91 21.01
C ASN A 153 6.03 -18.76 21.42
N PHE A 154 7.12 -18.54 20.68
CA PHE A 154 8.03 -17.43 20.97
C PHE A 154 7.31 -16.08 20.92
N HIS A 155 6.52 -15.83 19.87
CA HIS A 155 5.80 -14.56 19.72
C HIS A 155 4.68 -14.40 20.75
N VAL A 156 3.87 -15.43 20.95
CA VAL A 156 2.73 -15.40 21.88
C VAL A 156 3.20 -15.27 23.33
N LEU A 157 4.17 -16.08 23.77
CA LEU A 157 4.65 -16.04 25.15
C LEU A 157 5.43 -14.75 25.46
N THR A 158 6.18 -14.22 24.48
CA THR A 158 6.83 -12.90 24.64
C THR A 158 5.79 -11.81 24.80
N SER A 159 4.74 -11.80 23.95
CA SER A 159 3.64 -10.84 24.03
C SER A 159 2.88 -10.95 25.36
N LEU A 160 2.48 -12.16 25.75
CA LEU A 160 1.78 -12.42 27.01
C LEU A 160 2.62 -11.99 28.21
N LYS A 161 3.94 -12.24 28.19
CA LYS A 161 4.82 -11.83 29.28
C LYS A 161 4.91 -10.31 29.41
N SER A 162 5.03 -9.61 28.28
CA SER A 162 5.00 -8.15 28.27
C SER A 162 3.65 -7.60 28.75
N PHE A 163 2.55 -8.23 28.32
CA PHE A 163 1.20 -7.82 28.73
C PHE A 163 0.94 -8.07 30.21
N GLU A 164 1.41 -9.20 30.77
CA GLU A 164 1.25 -9.57 32.18
C GLU A 164 1.70 -8.44 33.13
N LEU A 165 2.76 -7.73 32.78
CA LEU A 165 3.37 -6.66 33.58
C LEU A 165 2.50 -5.41 33.66
N TYR A 166 1.64 -5.18 32.67
CA TYR A 166 0.78 -4.00 32.57
C TYR A 166 -0.71 -4.32 32.67
N ALA A 167 -1.09 -5.60 32.67
CA ALA A 167 -2.47 -6.04 32.76
C ALA A 167 -3.13 -5.55 34.06
N THR A 168 -4.31 -4.93 33.93
CA THR A 168 -5.11 -4.56 35.09
C THR A 168 -5.57 -5.80 35.85
N LYS A 169 -5.90 -5.67 37.14
CA LYS A 169 -6.36 -6.80 37.96
C LYS A 169 -7.54 -7.56 37.34
N SER A 170 -8.49 -6.84 36.75
CA SER A 170 -9.68 -7.42 36.11
C SER A 170 -9.32 -8.24 34.87
N ILE A 171 -8.45 -7.73 33.99
CA ILE A 171 -7.99 -8.46 32.81
C ILE A 171 -7.14 -9.66 33.22
N ARG A 172 -6.32 -9.50 34.26
CA ARG A 172 -5.45 -10.58 34.75
C ARG A 172 -6.26 -11.81 35.15
N GLN A 173 -7.38 -11.61 35.85
CA GLN A 173 -8.26 -12.69 36.28
C GLN A 173 -8.95 -13.42 35.13
N SER A 174 -9.27 -12.72 34.03
CA SER A 174 -9.96 -13.34 32.89
C SER A 174 -9.00 -14.00 31.90
N LEU A 175 -7.80 -13.45 31.71
CA LEU A 175 -6.86 -13.88 30.67
C LEU A 175 -5.79 -14.88 31.18
N PHE A 176 -5.34 -14.75 32.43
CA PHE A 176 -4.27 -15.58 32.99
C PHE A 176 -4.87 -16.71 33.83
N ASN A 177 -5.46 -17.69 33.14
CA ASN A 177 -5.91 -18.93 33.77
C ASN A 177 -4.70 -19.78 34.20
N GLU A 178 -4.96 -20.93 34.82
CA GLU A 178 -3.91 -21.82 35.32
C GLU A 178 -2.97 -22.31 34.20
N GLU A 179 -3.51 -22.65 33.04
CA GLU A 179 -2.76 -23.16 31.88
C GLU A 179 -1.79 -22.11 31.33
N ILE A 180 -2.25 -20.87 31.11
CA ILE A 180 -1.42 -19.76 30.65
C ILE A 180 -0.36 -19.41 31.70
N THR A 181 -0.71 -19.47 32.99
CA THR A 181 0.24 -19.21 34.08
C THR A 181 1.34 -20.28 34.10
N GLN A 182 1.00 -21.55 33.91
CA GLN A 182 1.98 -22.63 33.81
C GLN A 182 2.89 -22.46 32.58
N ALA A 183 2.34 -22.13 31.41
CA ALA A 183 3.12 -21.87 30.20
C ALA A 183 4.10 -20.70 30.38
N LEU A 184 3.67 -19.61 31.03
CA LEU A 184 4.56 -18.49 31.36
C LEU A 184 5.62 -18.87 32.39
N ALA A 185 5.29 -19.70 33.37
CA ALA A 185 6.26 -20.20 34.33
C ALA A 185 7.32 -21.09 33.67
N GLU A 186 6.96 -21.90 32.66
CA GLU A 186 7.92 -22.63 31.84
C GLU A 186 8.77 -21.70 30.98
N PHE A 187 8.16 -20.68 30.36
CA PHE A 187 8.88 -19.67 29.61
C PHE A 187 9.90 -18.92 30.47
N ASP A 188 9.56 -18.59 31.72
CA ASP A 188 10.45 -17.89 32.65
C ASP A 188 11.65 -18.72 33.12
N LYS A 189 11.62 -20.05 32.97
CA LYS A 189 12.80 -20.92 33.20
C LYS A 189 13.88 -20.74 32.14
N LEU A 190 13.54 -20.20 30.97
CA LEU A 190 14.48 -19.95 29.88
C LEU A 190 15.41 -18.78 30.20
N ASN A 191 16.67 -18.87 29.74
CA ASN A 191 17.63 -17.79 29.92
C ASN A 191 17.29 -16.57 29.04
N TYR A 192 17.93 -15.42 29.33
CA TYR A 192 17.66 -14.17 28.60
C TYR A 192 17.84 -14.29 27.07
N LYS A 193 18.84 -15.03 26.58
CA LYS A 193 19.05 -15.20 25.14
C LYS A 193 17.95 -16.04 24.50
N GLN A 194 17.45 -17.06 25.19
CA GLN A 194 16.33 -17.87 24.72
C GLN A 194 15.04 -17.04 24.67
N ARG A 195 14.75 -16.26 25.72
CA ARG A 195 13.52 -15.44 25.79
C ARG A 195 13.53 -14.22 24.87
N VAL A 196 14.66 -13.52 24.74
CA VAL A 196 14.71 -12.22 24.05
C VAL A 196 15.35 -12.33 22.67
N LYS A 197 16.28 -13.26 22.46
CA LYS A 197 16.98 -13.43 21.19
C LYS A 197 16.47 -14.63 20.37
N GLY A 198 15.39 -15.28 20.81
CA GLY A 198 14.79 -16.38 20.06
C GLY A 198 15.67 -17.62 19.91
N HIS A 199 16.68 -17.81 20.76
CA HIS A 199 17.50 -19.02 20.70
C HIS A 199 16.63 -20.26 20.96
N GLU A 200 16.82 -21.30 20.16
CA GLU A 200 16.02 -22.52 20.27
C GLU A 200 16.07 -23.13 21.67
N SER A 201 14.90 -23.57 22.11
CA SER A 201 14.64 -24.30 23.35
C SER A 201 13.62 -25.41 23.09
N ASP A 202 13.22 -26.11 24.15
CA ASP A 202 12.20 -27.16 24.06
C ASP A 202 10.82 -26.61 23.70
N ILE A 203 10.52 -25.35 24.10
CA ILE A 203 9.18 -24.76 23.95
C ILE A 203 9.11 -23.62 22.91
N THR A 204 10.22 -22.94 22.62
CA THR A 204 10.25 -21.76 21.74
C THR A 204 11.51 -21.72 20.87
N LYS A 205 11.41 -21.07 19.70
CA LYS A 205 12.54 -20.65 18.86
C LYS A 205 12.12 -19.43 18.03
N CYS A 206 13.06 -18.62 17.59
CA CYS A 206 12.82 -17.62 16.54
C CYS A 206 14.05 -17.46 15.66
N SER A 207 13.96 -17.97 14.44
CA SER A 207 15.05 -17.95 13.48
C SER A 207 15.22 -16.59 12.80
N LYS A 208 14.14 -15.80 12.67
CA LYS A 208 14.11 -14.47 12.07
C LYS A 208 13.58 -13.44 13.07
N ASN A 209 14.50 -12.81 13.80
CA ASN A 209 14.17 -11.94 14.94
C ASN A 209 13.82 -10.50 14.55
N THR A 210 14.26 -10.03 13.37
CA THR A 210 14.04 -8.64 12.94
C THR A 210 13.03 -8.57 11.80
N PHE A 211 12.34 -7.43 11.69
CA PHE A 211 11.45 -7.12 10.56
C PHE A 211 12.11 -7.43 9.21
N GLY A 212 13.35 -6.94 9.02
CA GLY A 212 14.09 -7.15 7.78
C GLY A 212 14.37 -8.64 7.49
N GLN A 213 14.74 -9.43 8.50
CA GLN A 213 15.00 -10.87 8.34
C GLN A 213 13.73 -11.66 8.01
N LYS A 214 12.59 -11.30 8.62
CA LYS A 214 11.29 -11.90 8.30
C LYS A 214 10.88 -11.58 6.87
N LEU A 215 11.05 -10.32 6.46
CA LEU A 215 10.73 -9.88 5.12
C LEU A 215 11.60 -10.57 4.06
N ASP A 216 12.91 -10.72 4.30
CA ASP A 216 13.81 -11.45 3.41
C ASP A 216 13.34 -12.92 3.25
N PHE A 217 13.01 -13.59 4.36
CA PHE A 217 12.46 -14.94 4.33
C PHE A 217 11.16 -15.03 3.52
N ILE A 218 10.21 -14.11 3.74
CA ILE A 218 8.94 -14.11 3.01
C ILE A 218 9.17 -13.92 1.51
N PHE A 219 10.06 -13.02 1.10
CA PHE A 219 10.35 -12.80 -0.32
C PHE A 219 10.95 -14.04 -0.98
N ASP A 220 11.83 -14.76 -0.28
CA ASP A 220 12.42 -16.00 -0.78
C ASP A 220 11.36 -17.11 -0.91
N GLU A 221 10.52 -17.31 0.12
CA GLU A 221 9.46 -18.33 0.12
C GLU A 221 8.35 -18.07 -0.92
N LEU A 222 8.10 -16.79 -1.23
CA LEU A 222 7.14 -16.38 -2.26
C LEU A 222 7.74 -16.33 -3.67
N GLY A 223 9.03 -16.59 -3.83
CA GLY A 223 9.71 -16.53 -5.14
C GLY A 223 9.82 -15.12 -5.72
N LEU A 224 9.84 -14.09 -4.86
CA LEU A 224 9.90 -12.67 -5.23
C LEU A 224 11.33 -12.10 -5.16
N SER A 225 12.36 -12.95 -5.18
CA SER A 225 13.76 -12.54 -5.04
C SER A 225 14.25 -11.56 -6.13
N SER A 226 13.53 -11.44 -7.25
CA SER A 226 13.81 -10.43 -8.29
C SER A 226 13.30 -9.01 -7.95
N GLU A 227 12.42 -8.86 -6.96
CA GLU A 227 11.82 -7.57 -6.56
C GLU A 227 12.66 -6.82 -5.50
N GLN A 228 13.96 -6.67 -5.77
CA GLN A 228 14.93 -6.10 -4.82
C GLN A 228 14.65 -4.62 -4.46
N ASP A 229 14.09 -3.85 -5.38
CA ASP A 229 13.70 -2.46 -5.10
C ASP A 229 12.51 -2.43 -4.13
N PHE A 230 11.52 -3.29 -4.33
CA PHE A 230 10.31 -3.29 -3.50
C PHE A 230 10.59 -3.75 -2.06
N ILE A 231 11.42 -4.79 -1.85
CA ILE A 231 11.81 -5.18 -0.49
C ILE A 231 12.58 -4.06 0.23
N LYS A 232 13.40 -3.32 -0.50
CA LYS A 232 14.14 -2.17 0.04
C LYS A 232 13.20 -1.04 0.40
N ASP A 233 12.18 -0.77 -0.41
CA ASP A 233 11.17 0.25 -0.14
C ASP A 233 10.37 -0.07 1.13
N LEU A 234 9.98 -1.33 1.33
CA LEU A 234 9.30 -1.76 2.57
C LEU A 234 10.20 -1.62 3.81
N LYS A 235 11.48 -1.99 3.72
CA LYS A 235 12.45 -1.79 4.82
C LYS A 235 12.66 -0.30 5.11
N ASN A 236 12.71 0.53 4.07
CA ASN A 236 12.84 1.98 4.21
C ASN A 236 11.58 2.59 4.84
N LEU A 237 10.39 2.16 4.44
CA LEU A 237 9.13 2.62 4.99
C LEU A 237 9.02 2.26 6.48
N PHE A 238 9.32 1.01 6.85
CA PHE A 238 9.36 0.58 8.24
C PHE A 238 10.36 1.42 9.07
N LYS A 239 11.56 1.65 8.53
CA LYS A 239 12.58 2.49 9.19
C LYS A 239 12.13 3.94 9.31
N PHE A 240 11.60 4.53 8.25
CA PHE A 240 11.08 5.90 8.23
C PHE A 240 10.02 6.08 9.31
N SER A 241 9.02 5.20 9.37
CA SER A 241 7.97 5.24 10.37
C SER A 241 8.49 5.03 11.80
N SER A 242 9.57 4.27 11.97
CA SER A 242 10.25 4.13 13.26
C SER A 242 10.94 5.41 13.70
N GLU A 243 11.80 5.96 12.83
CA GLU A 243 12.63 7.13 13.14
C GLU A 243 11.84 8.43 13.23
N PHE A 244 10.66 8.51 12.59
CA PHE A 244 9.82 9.71 12.62
C PHE A 244 9.50 10.16 14.05
N THR A 245 9.27 9.22 14.97
CA THR A 245 8.83 9.52 16.35
C THR A 245 9.97 9.69 17.36
N HIS A 246 11.19 9.27 17.01
CA HIS A 246 12.37 9.42 17.86
C HIS A 246 12.96 10.85 17.76
N ILE A 247 14.07 11.13 18.47
CA ILE A 247 14.80 12.41 18.44
C ILE A 247 15.22 12.71 17.00
N GLY A 248 14.29 13.28 16.25
CA GLY A 248 14.31 13.31 14.80
C GLY A 248 14.24 14.76 14.36
N TYR A 249 15.15 15.11 13.48
CA TYR A 249 15.10 16.38 12.76
C TYR A 249 13.71 16.64 12.16
N ILE A 250 13.04 15.58 11.70
CA ILE A 250 11.70 15.62 11.09
C ILE A 250 10.59 15.88 12.13
N SER A 251 10.52 15.12 13.24
CA SER A 251 9.52 15.37 14.30
C SER A 251 9.68 16.76 14.90
N THR A 252 10.92 17.20 15.10
CA THR A 252 11.25 18.56 15.57
C THR A 252 10.80 19.61 14.56
N LEU A 253 11.06 19.42 13.26
CA LEU A 253 10.63 20.34 12.19
C LEU A 253 9.10 20.48 12.08
N PHE A 254 8.34 19.40 12.32
CA PHE A 254 6.87 19.43 12.27
C PHE A 254 6.21 19.90 13.56
N SER A 255 6.94 19.94 14.68
CA SER A 255 6.44 20.42 15.98
C SER A 255 6.87 21.85 16.31
N SER A 256 7.90 22.40 15.66
CA SER A 256 8.57 23.64 16.10
C SER A 256 8.05 24.96 15.52
N SER A 257 6.95 24.99 14.75
CA SER A 257 6.52 26.23 14.10
C SER A 257 5.01 26.52 14.18
N GLU A 258 4.65 27.58 14.91
CA GLU A 258 3.42 28.37 14.70
C GLU A 258 3.52 29.24 13.43
N GLN A 259 3.97 28.65 12.31
CA GLN A 259 4.09 29.39 11.05
C GLN A 259 2.73 29.55 10.37
N LEU A 260 2.59 30.70 9.70
CA LEU A 260 1.51 30.97 8.74
C LEU A 260 1.61 29.94 7.61
N ASP A 261 0.51 29.24 7.34
CA ASP A 261 0.42 28.25 6.27
C ASP A 261 -0.04 28.95 4.99
N ILE A 262 0.42 28.46 3.84
CA ILE A 262 0.09 29.05 2.55
C ILE A 262 -1.24 28.47 2.07
N VAL A 263 -2.19 29.34 1.75
CA VAL A 263 -3.48 28.96 1.14
C VAL A 263 -3.32 28.95 -0.38
N PHE A 264 -3.62 27.81 -0.98
CA PHE A 264 -3.72 27.63 -2.43
C PHE A 264 -5.18 27.47 -2.86
N GLY A 265 -5.46 27.72 -4.13
CA GLY A 265 -6.78 27.50 -4.73
C GLY A 265 -6.78 26.30 -5.67
N SER A 266 -7.84 25.50 -5.64
CA SER A 266 -8.08 24.40 -6.58
C SER A 266 -9.53 24.40 -7.05
N VAL A 267 -9.87 23.52 -8.00
CA VAL A 267 -11.26 23.28 -8.42
C VAL A 267 -12.11 22.71 -7.28
N LEU A 268 -11.49 22.02 -6.31
CA LEU A 268 -12.16 21.44 -5.15
C LEU A 268 -12.41 22.46 -4.02
N GLY A 269 -11.84 23.66 -4.12
CA GLY A 269 -11.82 24.67 -3.06
C GLY A 269 -10.40 25.05 -2.63
N PRO A 270 -10.27 25.95 -1.64
CA PRO A 270 -8.98 26.33 -1.07
C PRO A 270 -8.39 25.19 -0.23
N TYR A 271 -7.07 25.09 -0.19
CA TYR A 271 -6.33 24.08 0.57
C TYR A 271 -5.02 24.67 1.12
N LEU A 272 -4.39 23.97 2.07
CA LEU A 272 -3.13 24.41 2.67
C LEU A 272 -1.94 23.61 2.15
N LEU A 273 -0.77 24.26 2.14
CA LEU A 273 0.49 23.60 1.84
C LEU A 273 0.78 22.43 2.80
N SER A 274 0.43 22.55 4.08
CA SER A 274 0.57 21.43 5.03
C SER A 274 -0.30 20.23 4.65
N THR A 275 -1.52 20.49 4.16
CA THR A 275 -2.46 19.47 3.67
C THR A 275 -1.91 18.76 2.45
N GLU A 276 -1.35 19.50 1.48
CA GLU A 276 -0.72 18.95 0.29
C GLU A 276 0.46 18.02 0.62
N ASN A 277 1.44 18.51 1.40
CA ASN A 277 2.61 17.73 1.80
C ASN A 277 2.24 16.44 2.57
N PHE A 278 1.23 16.53 3.45
CA PHE A 278 0.74 15.37 4.18
C PHE A 278 0.09 14.36 3.25
N ASN A 279 -0.70 14.84 2.29
CA ASN A 279 -1.38 14.02 1.32
C ASN A 279 -0.41 13.33 0.35
N GLU A 280 0.70 13.96 -0.02
CA GLU A 280 1.77 13.31 -0.79
C GLU A 280 2.35 12.11 -0.04
N LEU A 281 2.75 12.32 1.22
CA LEU A 281 3.27 11.23 2.06
C LEU A 281 2.22 10.12 2.24
N LYS A 282 0.96 10.49 2.51
CA LYS A 282 -0.15 9.55 2.66
C LYS A 282 -0.34 8.72 1.40
N TYR A 283 -0.29 9.34 0.21
CA TYR A 283 -0.43 8.65 -1.05
C TYR A 283 0.70 7.60 -1.26
N GLU A 284 1.95 8.00 -1.08
CA GLU A 284 3.13 7.11 -1.21
C GLU A 284 3.03 5.89 -0.27
N ILE A 285 2.60 6.13 0.97
CA ILE A 285 2.39 5.08 1.98
C ILE A 285 1.29 4.11 1.56
N ILE A 286 0.12 4.63 1.15
CA ILE A 286 -1.03 3.78 0.79
C ILE A 286 -0.71 2.97 -0.47
N GLU A 287 -0.11 3.58 -1.49
CA GLU A 287 0.28 2.88 -2.72
C GLU A 287 1.24 1.72 -2.41
N THR A 288 2.28 1.99 -1.63
CA THR A 288 3.25 0.96 -1.20
C THR A 288 2.56 -0.16 -0.42
N LEU A 289 1.65 0.17 0.49
CA LEU A 289 0.95 -0.80 1.32
C LEU A 289 -0.05 -1.65 0.53
N VAL A 290 -0.78 -1.08 -0.43
CA VAL A 290 -1.68 -1.86 -1.30
C VAL A 290 -0.90 -2.88 -2.12
N ILE A 291 0.30 -2.52 -2.61
CA ILE A 291 1.18 -3.48 -3.31
C ILE A 291 1.65 -4.56 -2.33
N PHE A 292 2.03 -4.22 -1.10
CA PHE A 292 2.42 -5.19 -0.07
C PHE A 292 1.28 -6.15 0.27
N PHE A 293 0.08 -5.63 0.50
CA PHE A 293 -1.11 -6.42 0.80
C PHE A 293 -1.42 -7.44 -0.31
N ALA A 294 -1.37 -7.00 -1.56
CA ALA A 294 -1.64 -7.85 -2.71
C ALA A 294 -0.51 -8.86 -2.98
N LYS A 295 0.76 -8.44 -3.02
CA LYS A 295 1.85 -9.34 -3.42
C LYS A 295 2.37 -10.24 -2.31
N ILE A 296 2.39 -9.74 -1.08
CA ILE A 296 3.06 -10.40 0.04
C ILE A 296 2.04 -11.07 0.94
N TYR A 297 1.13 -10.29 1.53
CA TYR A 297 0.23 -10.80 2.57
C TYR A 297 -0.78 -11.83 2.01
N MET A 298 -1.43 -11.54 0.87
CA MET A 298 -2.32 -12.51 0.21
C MET A 298 -1.60 -13.80 -0.23
N SER A 299 -0.37 -13.66 -0.72
CA SER A 299 0.43 -14.81 -1.14
C SER A 299 0.88 -15.66 0.07
N ALA A 300 1.16 -15.02 1.22
CA ALA A 300 1.42 -15.72 2.47
C ALA A 300 0.19 -16.50 2.97
N ILE A 301 -1.01 -15.91 2.88
CA ILE A 301 -2.25 -16.64 3.13
C ILE A 301 -2.36 -17.84 2.18
N SER A 302 -2.11 -17.65 0.88
CA SER A 302 -2.14 -18.75 -0.10
C SER A 302 -1.21 -19.89 0.30
N LYS A 303 0.03 -19.59 0.71
CA LYS A 303 1.01 -20.58 1.18
C LYS A 303 0.56 -21.33 2.43
N MET A 304 -0.09 -20.63 3.35
CA MET A 304 -0.68 -21.24 4.53
C MET A 304 -1.82 -22.21 4.16
N LEU A 305 -2.70 -21.80 3.24
CA LEU A 305 -3.80 -22.65 2.77
C LEU A 305 -3.31 -23.92 2.06
N GLU A 306 -2.22 -23.83 1.30
CA GLU A 306 -1.58 -24.99 0.67
C GLU A 306 -1.12 -26.04 1.69
N GLN A 307 -0.78 -25.62 2.91
CA GLN A 307 -0.35 -26.53 3.98
C GLN A 307 -1.53 -27.06 4.79
N ILE A 308 -2.46 -26.19 5.20
CA ILE A 308 -3.57 -26.56 6.08
C ILE A 308 -4.61 -27.42 5.36
N PHE A 309 -4.93 -27.12 4.11
CA PHE A 309 -6.02 -27.77 3.39
C PHE A 309 -5.54 -28.81 2.40
N CYS A 310 -6.38 -29.81 2.17
CA CYS A 310 -6.17 -30.81 1.14
C CYS A 310 -6.12 -30.14 -0.25
N VAL A 311 -5.45 -30.80 -1.20
CA VAL A 311 -5.17 -30.27 -2.55
C VAL A 311 -6.42 -29.72 -3.26
N LYS A 312 -7.59 -30.30 -3.01
CA LYS A 312 -8.85 -29.85 -3.63
C LYS A 312 -9.32 -28.50 -3.07
N SER A 313 -9.39 -28.36 -1.75
CA SER A 313 -9.83 -27.12 -1.09
C SER A 313 -8.79 -26.01 -1.25
N SER A 314 -7.50 -26.33 -1.07
CA SER A 314 -6.42 -25.34 -1.23
C SER A 314 -6.36 -24.76 -2.64
N LYS A 315 -6.47 -25.58 -3.70
CA LYS A 315 -6.50 -25.10 -5.10
C LYS A 315 -7.65 -24.12 -5.40
N ARG A 316 -8.83 -24.36 -4.83
CA ARG A 316 -9.98 -23.48 -5.02
C ARG A 316 -9.71 -22.11 -4.42
N MET A 317 -9.26 -22.07 -3.18
CA MET A 317 -9.05 -20.82 -2.44
C MET A 317 -7.84 -20.03 -2.94
N THR A 318 -6.73 -20.72 -3.26
CA THR A 318 -5.55 -20.09 -3.86
C THR A 318 -5.86 -19.46 -5.21
N ALA A 319 -6.66 -20.10 -6.06
CA ALA A 319 -7.11 -19.50 -7.32
C ALA A 319 -7.96 -18.23 -7.10
N THR A 320 -8.82 -18.20 -6.07
CA THR A 320 -9.55 -16.99 -5.68
C THR A 320 -8.59 -15.88 -5.25
N ILE A 321 -7.58 -16.21 -4.45
CA ILE A 321 -6.57 -15.24 -4.01
C ILE A 321 -5.77 -14.71 -5.19
N GLU A 322 -5.30 -15.56 -6.11
CA GLU A 322 -4.56 -15.14 -7.30
C GLU A 322 -5.36 -14.15 -8.15
N ASN A 323 -6.66 -14.39 -8.33
CA ASN A 323 -7.55 -13.46 -9.01
C ASN A 323 -7.64 -12.12 -8.28
N TYR A 324 -7.76 -12.14 -6.95
CA TYR A 324 -7.79 -10.92 -6.14
C TYR A 324 -6.48 -10.13 -6.23
N VAL A 325 -5.34 -10.81 -6.19
CA VAL A 325 -4.01 -10.20 -6.33
C VAL A 325 -3.86 -9.57 -7.70
N LYS A 326 -4.20 -10.31 -8.76
CA LYS A 326 -4.13 -9.82 -10.15
C LYS A 326 -4.97 -8.55 -10.33
N GLU A 327 -6.22 -8.59 -9.87
CA GLU A 327 -7.14 -7.46 -9.94
C GLU A 327 -6.55 -6.24 -9.22
N LEU A 328 -6.12 -6.37 -7.96
CA LEU A 328 -5.56 -5.26 -7.17
C LEU A 328 -4.32 -4.67 -7.83
N ILE A 329 -3.41 -5.52 -8.32
CA ILE A 329 -2.18 -5.06 -8.98
C ILE A 329 -2.45 -4.37 -10.32
N GLU A 330 -3.42 -4.83 -11.10
CA GLU A 330 -3.84 -4.14 -12.33
C GLU A 330 -4.40 -2.75 -12.04
N HIS A 331 -5.21 -2.60 -10.98
CA HIS A 331 -5.75 -1.31 -10.55
C HIS A 331 -4.65 -0.34 -10.09
N VAL A 332 -3.62 -0.83 -9.38
CA VAL A 332 -2.46 0.01 -9.02
C VAL A 332 -1.63 0.41 -10.25
N LYS A 333 -1.28 -0.55 -11.12
CA LYS A 333 -0.43 -0.33 -12.30
C LYS A 333 -1.03 0.64 -13.31
N THR A 334 -2.34 0.55 -13.56
CA THR A 334 -3.02 1.35 -14.60
C THR A 334 -3.07 2.84 -14.31
N ARG A 335 -2.67 3.26 -13.11
CA ARG A 335 -2.69 4.65 -12.68
C ARG A 335 -1.50 5.47 -13.16
N ASN A 336 -0.33 4.84 -13.34
CA ASN A 336 0.92 5.52 -13.73
C ASN A 336 1.34 5.22 -15.18
N ASN A 337 0.41 5.32 -16.14
CA ASN A 337 0.71 5.01 -17.53
C ASN A 337 1.32 6.20 -18.31
N LYS A 338 2.35 5.91 -19.10
CA LYS A 338 2.82 6.78 -20.18
C LYS A 338 1.97 6.48 -21.42
N TYR A 339 1.11 7.39 -21.86
CA TYR A 339 0.35 7.27 -23.10
C TYR A 339 1.13 7.87 -24.27
N ALA A 340 1.11 7.22 -25.44
CA ALA A 340 1.69 7.77 -26.65
C ALA A 340 0.58 8.23 -27.61
N PHE A 341 0.64 9.49 -28.05
CA PHE A 341 -0.26 10.04 -29.05
C PHE A 341 0.51 10.27 -30.35
N VAL A 342 -0.06 9.81 -31.46
CA VAL A 342 0.48 10.03 -32.80
C VAL A 342 -0.12 11.30 -33.37
N ILE A 343 0.73 12.24 -33.76
CA ILE A 343 0.32 13.57 -34.22
C ILE A 343 0.98 13.90 -35.56
N LYS A 344 0.36 14.82 -36.29
CA LYS A 344 0.94 15.40 -37.51
C LYS A 344 2.17 16.26 -37.20
N GLU A 345 3.24 16.12 -37.99
CA GLU A 345 4.46 16.94 -37.87
C GLU A 345 4.15 18.44 -37.94
N GLY A 346 4.70 19.21 -37.00
CA GLY A 346 4.51 20.65 -36.94
C GLY A 346 3.25 21.10 -36.20
N LEU A 347 2.39 20.16 -35.77
CA LEU A 347 1.18 20.49 -35.00
C LEU A 347 1.50 21.14 -33.65
N ILE A 348 2.59 20.74 -33.00
CA ILE A 348 3.07 21.34 -31.74
C ILE A 348 3.38 22.83 -31.90
N LYS A 349 3.82 23.26 -33.09
CA LYS A 349 4.12 24.68 -33.37
C LYS A 349 2.91 25.45 -33.89
N SER A 350 1.75 24.79 -34.00
CA SER A 350 0.53 25.39 -34.53
C SER A 350 -0.19 26.26 -33.49
N LYS A 351 -1.23 26.97 -33.95
CA LYS A 351 -2.15 27.73 -33.10
C LYS A 351 -3.43 26.93 -32.74
N GLN A 352 -3.49 25.65 -33.09
CA GLN A 352 -4.67 24.82 -32.83
C GLN A 352 -4.58 24.19 -31.46
N THR A 353 -5.70 24.09 -30.74
CA THR A 353 -5.78 23.25 -29.54
C THR A 353 -5.71 21.78 -29.92
N ILE A 354 -4.84 21.03 -29.26
CA ILE A 354 -4.66 19.60 -29.47
C ILE A 354 -5.43 18.85 -28.39
N GLU A 355 -6.38 18.01 -28.80
CA GLU A 355 -7.14 17.15 -27.88
C GLU A 355 -6.39 15.84 -27.63
N LEU A 356 -6.10 15.57 -26.36
CA LEU A 356 -5.39 14.37 -25.88
C LEU A 356 -6.33 13.57 -24.98
N PRO A 357 -7.13 12.64 -25.57
CA PRO A 357 -8.06 11.83 -24.82
C PRO A 357 -7.32 10.81 -23.95
N CYS A 358 -7.61 10.80 -22.65
CA CYS A 358 -7.01 9.87 -21.70
C CYS A 358 -7.93 8.67 -21.44
N MET A 359 -7.35 7.50 -21.15
CA MET A 359 -8.10 6.29 -20.77
C MET A 359 -8.92 6.46 -19.48
N CYS A 360 -8.64 7.49 -18.66
CA CYS A 360 -9.47 7.84 -17.51
C CYS A 360 -10.79 8.54 -17.90
N GLY A 361 -11.07 8.71 -19.19
CA GLY A 361 -12.26 9.35 -19.74
C GLY A 361 -12.16 10.87 -19.89
N ARG A 362 -11.07 11.51 -19.44
CA ARG A 362 -10.86 12.96 -19.60
C ARG A 362 -10.21 13.29 -20.94
N ILE A 363 -10.76 14.27 -21.65
CA ILE A 363 -10.13 14.90 -22.82
C ILE A 363 -9.31 16.09 -22.35
N ASN A 364 -7.98 16.03 -22.53
CA ASN A 364 -7.10 17.15 -22.19
C ASN A 364 -6.94 18.04 -23.41
N HIS A 365 -7.26 19.32 -23.26
CA HIS A 365 -7.13 20.33 -24.30
C HIS A 365 -5.78 21.03 -24.13
N TRP A 366 -4.80 20.66 -24.96
CA TRP A 366 -3.45 21.22 -24.94
C TRP A 366 -3.39 22.43 -25.85
N ASN A 367 -3.31 23.63 -25.26
CA ASN A 367 -3.39 24.90 -25.98
C ASN A 367 -2.01 25.44 -26.38
N PRO A 368 -1.91 26.25 -27.46
CA PRO A 368 -0.70 27.00 -27.79
C PRO A 368 -0.24 27.88 -26.61
N PRO A 369 1.07 28.00 -26.32
CA PRO A 369 2.24 27.60 -27.12
C PRO A 369 2.68 26.14 -26.95
N HIS A 370 1.79 25.23 -26.53
CA HIS A 370 2.03 23.79 -26.42
C HIS A 370 3.27 23.47 -25.58
N ASN A 371 3.26 23.90 -24.33
CA ASN A 371 4.35 23.65 -23.40
C ASN A 371 4.44 22.14 -23.11
N LEU A 372 5.63 21.57 -23.29
CA LEU A 372 5.89 20.14 -23.06
C LEU A 372 5.73 19.74 -21.59
N SER A 373 5.80 20.69 -20.65
CA SER A 373 5.46 20.45 -19.24
C SER A 373 4.01 20.00 -19.03
N ASP A 374 3.14 20.31 -19.99
CA ASP A 374 1.69 20.08 -19.87
C ASP A 374 1.27 18.75 -20.52
N LEU A 375 2.25 17.92 -20.93
CA LEU A 375 2.02 16.60 -21.53
C LEU A 375 1.78 15.54 -20.45
N TYR A 376 0.66 15.68 -19.77
CA TYR A 376 0.12 14.68 -18.86
C TYR A 376 -1.39 14.85 -18.72
N CYS A 377 -2.07 13.81 -18.26
CA CYS A 377 -3.49 13.91 -17.97
C CYS A 377 -3.70 14.71 -16.69
N LYS A 378 -4.45 15.82 -16.77
CA LYS A 378 -4.80 16.62 -15.59
C LYS A 378 -5.73 15.89 -14.60
N SER A 379 -6.26 14.72 -14.94
CA SER A 379 -7.14 13.94 -14.06
C SER A 379 -6.49 12.70 -13.44
N CYS A 380 -5.57 12.04 -14.14
CA CYS A 380 -4.92 10.82 -13.63
C CYS A 380 -3.40 10.86 -13.73
N GLU A 381 -2.80 12.02 -14.03
CA GLU A 381 -1.35 12.27 -14.05
C GLU A 381 -0.52 11.40 -15.01
N SER A 382 -1.18 10.53 -15.75
CA SER A 382 -0.54 9.72 -16.77
C SER A 382 0.20 10.60 -17.75
N LYS A 383 1.49 10.33 -17.92
CA LYS A 383 2.39 11.12 -18.76
C LYS A 383 2.04 10.90 -20.23
N PHE A 384 2.05 11.95 -21.02
CA PHE A 384 1.83 11.87 -22.45
C PHE A 384 3.15 11.96 -23.19
N LYS A 385 3.32 11.12 -24.20
CA LYS A 385 4.42 11.14 -25.16
C LYS A 385 3.82 11.40 -26.53
N LEU A 386 4.45 12.25 -27.31
CA LEU A 386 4.02 12.53 -28.68
C LEU A 386 4.95 11.83 -29.67
N ILE A 387 4.38 11.35 -30.77
CA ILE A 387 5.08 10.77 -31.91
C ILE A 387 4.65 11.56 -33.13
N GLU A 388 5.56 12.38 -33.69
CA GLU A 388 5.29 13.17 -34.89
C GLU A 388 5.50 12.33 -36.15
N LEU A 389 4.52 12.34 -37.06
CA LEU A 389 4.60 11.73 -38.38
C LEU A 389 4.65 12.78 -39.48
N LYS A 390 5.57 12.58 -40.44
CA LYS A 390 5.74 13.49 -41.58
C LYS A 390 4.52 13.47 -42.51
N GLY A 391 4.17 14.63 -43.04
CA GLY A 391 3.09 14.77 -44.02
C GLY A 391 1.70 14.77 -43.38
N ASP A 392 0.69 14.25 -44.09
CA ASP A 392 -0.70 14.13 -43.62
C ASP A 392 -1.15 12.65 -43.75
N PRO A 393 -0.76 11.79 -42.80
CA PRO A 393 -0.94 10.35 -42.93
C PRO A 393 -2.40 9.88 -42.78
N GLY A 394 -3.29 10.72 -42.26
CA GLY A 394 -4.69 10.37 -42.04
C GLY A 394 -4.89 9.44 -40.84
N TYR A 395 -4.56 8.15 -41.01
CA TYR A 395 -4.73 7.10 -40.01
C TYR A 395 -3.44 6.28 -39.82
N VAL A 396 -3.31 5.63 -38.68
CA VAL A 396 -2.26 4.63 -38.41
C VAL A 396 -2.87 3.36 -37.85
N MET A 397 -2.28 2.22 -38.21
CA MET A 397 -2.77 0.92 -37.75
C MET A 397 -2.19 0.58 -36.37
N SER A 398 -3.07 0.26 -35.42
CA SER A 398 -2.71 -0.25 -34.10
C SER A 398 -3.14 -1.71 -33.96
N SER A 399 -2.73 -2.39 -32.88
CA SER A 399 -3.21 -3.74 -32.55
C SER A 399 -4.74 -3.81 -32.32
N SER A 400 -5.37 -2.65 -32.11
CA SER A 400 -6.81 -2.47 -31.92
C SER A 400 -7.54 -1.99 -33.18
N GLY A 401 -6.84 -1.89 -34.32
CA GLY A 401 -7.36 -1.35 -35.58
C GLY A 401 -6.83 0.04 -35.92
N PRO A 402 -7.32 0.66 -37.03
CA PRO A 402 -6.91 1.99 -37.45
C PRO A 402 -7.33 3.04 -36.41
N ILE A 403 -6.43 3.98 -36.13
CA ILE A 403 -6.66 5.16 -35.30
C ILE A 403 -6.32 6.41 -36.11
N LYS A 404 -7.12 7.47 -35.98
CA LYS A 404 -6.85 8.75 -36.65
C LYS A 404 -5.62 9.42 -36.05
N VAL A 405 -4.74 9.94 -36.91
CA VAL A 405 -3.60 10.75 -36.49
C VAL A 405 -4.09 12.16 -36.17
N ILE A 406 -3.82 12.63 -34.95
CA ILE A 406 -4.33 13.92 -34.48
C ILE A 406 -3.79 15.06 -35.35
N GLY A 407 -4.69 15.94 -35.81
CA GLY A 407 -4.39 17.04 -36.73
C GLY A 407 -4.37 16.68 -38.23
N SER A 408 -4.71 15.44 -38.59
CA SER A 408 -4.83 15.01 -40.00
C SER A 408 -6.18 15.40 -40.60
N ASN A 409 -6.20 15.66 -41.91
CA ASN A 409 -7.39 16.15 -42.63
C ASN A 409 -8.33 15.02 -43.09
N VAL A 410 -8.64 14.10 -42.18
CA VAL A 410 -9.54 12.95 -42.42
C VAL A 410 -10.65 12.92 -41.38
N PRO A 411 -11.85 12.40 -41.70
CA PRO A 411 -12.97 12.33 -40.75
C PRO A 411 -12.64 11.42 -39.56
N ASP A 412 -13.29 11.68 -38.42
CA ASP A 412 -13.20 10.76 -37.29
C ASP A 412 -13.85 9.41 -37.63
N LEU A 413 -13.29 8.33 -37.10
CA LEU A 413 -13.77 6.97 -37.40
C LEU A 413 -15.26 6.82 -37.13
N ASN A 414 -15.75 7.43 -36.05
CA ASN A 414 -17.16 7.37 -35.67
C ASN A 414 -18.10 8.11 -36.63
N ASP A 415 -17.58 9.11 -37.34
CA ASP A 415 -18.34 9.96 -38.26
C ASP A 415 -18.31 9.45 -39.70
N MET A 416 -17.49 8.43 -39.99
CA MET A 416 -17.43 7.80 -41.30
C MET A 416 -18.61 6.83 -41.55
N PRO A 417 -19.12 6.77 -42.80
CA PRO A 417 -20.02 5.71 -43.24
C PRO A 417 -19.43 4.31 -42.98
N PHE A 418 -20.31 3.33 -42.78
CA PHE A 418 -19.90 1.97 -42.45
C PHE A 418 -18.99 1.33 -43.52
N GLU A 419 -19.29 1.55 -44.80
CA GLU A 419 -18.50 0.98 -45.91
C GLU A 419 -17.08 1.56 -45.97
N ASP A 420 -16.92 2.88 -45.82
CA ASP A 420 -15.60 3.53 -45.79
C ASP A 420 -14.79 3.10 -44.57
N ARG A 421 -15.47 2.91 -43.43
CA ARG A 421 -14.84 2.40 -42.20
C ARG A 421 -14.41 0.95 -42.38
N LYS A 422 -15.19 0.12 -43.07
CA LYS A 422 -14.85 -1.28 -43.32
C LYS A 422 -13.61 -1.41 -44.21
N GLU A 423 -13.50 -0.60 -45.26
CA GLU A 423 -12.33 -0.57 -46.15
C GLU A 423 -11.01 -0.23 -45.42
N LEU A 424 -11.08 0.60 -44.37
CA LEU A 424 -9.95 0.94 -43.50
C LEU A 424 -9.48 -0.19 -42.56
N PHE A 425 -10.32 -1.18 -42.29
CA PHE A 425 -9.98 -2.35 -41.47
C PHE A 425 -9.58 -3.57 -42.31
N GLU A 426 -9.93 -3.57 -43.60
CA GLU A 426 -9.69 -4.67 -44.53
C GLU A 426 -8.46 -4.48 -45.44
N ASN A 427 -7.94 -3.25 -45.55
CA ASN A 427 -6.64 -2.91 -46.15
C ASN A 427 -5.56 -2.67 -45.09
#